data_AF-A0A941GRZ8-F1
#
_entry.id   AF-A0A941GRZ8-F1
#
_cell.length_a   1.000
_cell.length_b   1.000
_cell.length_c   1.000
_cell.angle_alpha   90.00
_cell.angle_beta   90.00
_cell.angle_gamma   90.00
#
_symmetry.space_group_name_H-M   'P 1'
#
loop_
_entity.id
_entity.type
_entity.pdbx_description
1 polymer ?
#
loop_
_entity_poly.entity_id
_entity_poly.type
_entity_poly.pdbx_seq_one_letter_code
_entity_poly.pdbx_strand_id
1 'polypeptide(L)' 'MSFNTYKSITQVLLEFPFVYQEANFIEVKKWEIDPYFLSRLEMIMTEGVVFNSEAAICENIIAPILTEI' A
#
# COMPACT_ATOMS: atom_id res chain seq x y z
N MET A 1 21.16 37.43 0.12
CA MET A 1 20.80 37.18 -1.30
C MET A 1 19.31 37.38 -1.42
N SER A 2 18.83 38.24 -2.32
CA SER A 2 17.39 38.54 -2.40
C SER A 2 16.66 37.39 -3.09
N PHE A 3 15.43 37.12 -2.67
CA PHE A 3 14.60 36.03 -3.21
C PHE A 3 14.15 36.24 -4.68
N ASN A 4 14.63 37.30 -5.35
CA ASN A 4 14.24 37.69 -6.71
C ASN A 4 15.30 37.37 -7.79
N THR A 5 16.39 36.70 -7.43
CA THR A 5 17.50 36.45 -8.38
C THR A 5 17.12 35.50 -9.51
N TYR A 6 16.24 34.54 -9.26
CA TYR A 6 15.78 33.57 -10.26
C TYR A 6 14.41 33.96 -10.80
N LYS A 7 14.32 34.15 -12.13
CA LYS A 7 13.10 34.56 -12.83
C LYS A 7 12.29 33.38 -13.36
N SER A 8 12.91 32.21 -13.47
CA SER A 8 12.24 30.98 -13.90
C SER A 8 12.86 29.77 -13.24
N ILE A 9 12.06 28.70 -13.12
CA ILE A 9 12.52 27.42 -12.58
C ILE A 9 13.65 26.81 -13.42
N THR A 10 13.67 27.09 -14.73
CA THR A 10 14.73 26.67 -15.65
C THR A 10 16.09 27.26 -15.27
N GLN A 11 16.15 28.51 -14.81
CA GLN A 11 17.41 29.13 -14.36
C GLN A 11 17.96 28.42 -13.12
N VAL A 12 17.08 28.02 -12.20
CA VAL A 12 17.45 27.25 -11.02
C VAL A 12 17.99 25.86 -11.40
N LEU A 13 17.34 25.16 -12.34
CA LEU A 13 17.77 23.83 -12.77
C LEU A 13 19.11 23.82 -13.53
N LEU A 14 19.45 24.92 -14.22
CA LEU A 14 20.73 25.05 -14.92
C LEU A 14 21.90 25.34 -13.97
N GLU A 15 21.65 26.15 -12.95
CA GLU A 15 22.68 26.55 -11.97
C GLU A 15 22.91 25.47 -10.91
N PHE A 16 21.88 24.69 -10.61
CA PHE A 16 21.94 23.58 -9.66
C PHE A 16 21.56 22.28 -10.36
N PRO A 17 22.53 21.47 -10.80
CA PRO A 17 22.25 20.16 -11.37
C PRO A 17 21.72 19.24 -10.28
N PHE A 18 20.40 19.16 -10.15
CA PHE A 18 19.73 18.21 -9.26
C PHE A 18 19.63 16.86 -9.97
N VAL A 19 20.17 15.81 -9.34
CA VAL A 19 19.84 14.43 -9.70
C VAL A 19 18.52 14.11 -9.02
N TYR A 20 17.42 14.14 -9.79
CA TYR A 20 16.15 13.62 -9.32
C TYR A 20 16.26 12.10 -9.26
N GLN A 21 16.32 11.56 -8.04
CA GLN A 21 16.25 10.13 -7.80
C GLN A 21 14.91 9.86 -7.12
N GLU A 22 14.03 9.15 -7.82
CA GLU A 22 12.88 8.53 -7.17
C GLU A 22 13.44 7.48 -6.22
N ALA A 23 13.42 7.76 -4.92
CA ALA A 23 13.59 6.71 -3.93
C ALA A 23 12.48 5.68 -4.17
N ASN A 24 12.78 4.39 -4.02
CA ASN A 24 11.73 3.37 -4.04
C ASN A 24 10.78 3.63 -2.87
N PHE A 25 9.64 4.27 -3.12
CA PHE A 25 8.63 4.61 -2.11
C PHE A 25 7.87 3.38 -1.57
N ILE A 26 8.18 2.17 -2.05
CA ILE A 26 7.59 0.92 -1.60
C ILE A 26 8.50 0.33 -0.53
N GLU A 27 8.23 0.67 0.73
CA GLU A 27 8.84 0.01 1.88
C GLU A 27 8.07 -1.26 2.21
N VAL A 28 8.74 -2.42 2.10
CA VAL A 28 8.16 -3.70 2.54
C VAL A 28 8.19 -3.73 4.07
N LYS A 29 7.07 -3.37 4.69
CA LYS A 29 6.91 -3.48 6.14
C LYS A 29 6.73 -4.95 6.51
N LYS A 30 7.53 -5.46 7.45
CA LYS A 30 7.29 -6.76 8.07
C LYS A 30 6.03 -6.65 8.94
N TRP A 31 5.03 -7.46 8.62
CA TRP A 31 3.78 -7.57 9.36
C TRP A 31 3.70 -8.96 9.99
N GLU A 32 3.36 -9.04 11.28
CA GLU A 32 3.02 -10.30 11.94
C GLU A 32 1.50 -10.47 11.95
N ILE A 33 1.00 -11.49 11.26
CA ILE A 33 -0.44 -11.75 11.11
C ILE A 33 -0.97 -12.29 12.44
N ASP A 34 -2.12 -11.79 12.91
CA ASP A 34 -2.75 -12.32 14.11
C ASP A 34 -3.06 -13.84 13.94
N PRO A 35 -2.53 -14.72 14.81
CA PRO A 35 -2.83 -16.15 14.75
C PRO A 35 -4.34 -16.45 14.83
N TYR A 36 -5.10 -15.61 15.53
CA TYR A 36 -6.54 -15.76 15.64
C TYR A 36 -7.25 -15.46 14.31
N PHE A 37 -6.86 -14.39 13.61
CA PHE A 37 -7.32 -14.11 12.24
C PHE A 37 -7.05 -15.29 11.31
N LEU A 38 -5.82 -15.84 11.34
CA LEU A 38 -5.44 -16.95 10.49
C LEU A 38 -6.30 -18.20 10.74
N SER A 39 -6.50 -18.57 12.02
CA SER A 39 -7.33 -19.71 12.40
C SER A 39 -8.79 -19.56 11.95
N ARG A 40 -9.33 -18.34 12.03
CA ARG A 40 -10.69 -18.03 11.58
C ARG A 40 -10.79 -18.13 10.05
N LEU A 41 -9.81 -17.61 9.32
CA LEU A 41 -9.77 -17.69 7.86
C LEU A 41 -9.70 -19.15 7.39
N GLU A 42 -8.88 -19.98 8.04
CA GLU A 42 -8.79 -21.41 7.76
C GLU A 42 -10.13 -22.13 8.01
N MET A 43 -10.83 -21.82 9.11
CA MET A 43 -12.16 -22.35 9.39
C MET A 43 -13.16 -21.98 8.29
N ILE A 44 -13.18 -20.71 7.88
CA ILE A 44 -14.06 -20.21 6.80
C ILE A 44 -13.76 -20.91 5.47
N MET A 45 -12.49 -21.13 5.15
CA MET A 45 -12.07 -21.80 3.91
C MET A 45 -12.39 -23.30 3.91
N THR A 46 -12.42 -23.92 5.08
CA THR A 46 -12.65 -25.37 5.24
C THR A 46 -14.15 -25.70 5.36
N GLU A 47 -14.88 -24.91 6.14
CA GLU A 47 -16.27 -25.21 6.52
C GLU A 47 -17.28 -24.28 5.84
N GLY A 48 -16.85 -23.10 5.38
CA GLY A 48 -17.71 -22.12 4.74
C GLY A 48 -18.00 -22.45 3.28
N VAL A 49 -19.21 -22.11 2.82
CA VAL A 49 -19.58 -22.22 1.40
C VAL A 49 -19.19 -20.92 0.67
N VAL A 50 -17.93 -20.52 0.78
CA VAL A 50 -17.48 -19.20 0.28
C VAL A 50 -17.46 -19.09 -1.23
N PHE A 51 -17.31 -20.20 -1.95
CA PHE A 51 -17.26 -20.23 -3.42
C PHE A 51 -18.64 -20.37 -4.09
N ASN A 52 -19.74 -20.26 -3.34
CA ASN A 52 -21.08 -20.34 -3.93
C ASN A 52 -21.50 -19.06 -4.66
N SER A 53 -20.88 -17.92 -4.35
CA SER A 53 -21.27 -16.62 -4.87
C SER A 53 -20.16 -15.59 -4.67
N GLU A 54 -20.13 -14.59 -5.54
CA GLU A 54 -19.23 -13.44 -5.40
C GLU A 54 -19.43 -12.73 -4.04
N ALA A 55 -20.69 -12.56 -3.61
CA ALA A 55 -21.01 -11.93 -2.33
C ALA A 55 -20.38 -12.68 -1.14
N ALA A 56 -20.44 -14.02 -1.14
CA ALA A 56 -19.83 -14.81 -0.09
C ALA A 56 -18.30 -14.69 -0.08
N ILE A 57 -17.65 -14.56 -1.24
CA ILE A 57 -16.20 -14.30 -1.33
C ILE A 57 -15.89 -12.91 -0.75
N CYS A 58 -16.65 -11.89 -1.13
CA CYS A 58 -16.47 -10.52 -0.66
C CYS A 58 -16.59 -10.42 0.86
N GLU A 59 -17.60 -11.06 1.44
CA GLU A 59 -17.89 -10.98 2.87
C GLU A 59 -16.97 -11.85 3.73
N ASN A 60 -16.63 -13.06 3.27
CA ASN A 60 -15.93 -14.04 4.10
C ASN A 60 -14.42 -14.10 3.86
N ILE A 61 -13.92 -13.55 2.75
CA ILE A 61 -12.49 -13.56 2.41
C ILE A 61 -11.97 -12.13 2.28
N ILE A 62 -12.55 -11.32 1.40
CA ILE A 62 -11.98 -10.01 1.05
C ILE A 62 -12.13 -9.01 2.21
N ALA A 63 -13.33 -8.84 2.77
CA ALA A 63 -13.55 -7.88 3.85
C ALA A 63 -12.73 -8.19 5.13
N PRO A 64 -12.60 -9.45 5.59
CA PRO A 64 -11.73 -9.79 6.70
C PRO A 64 -10.26 -9.47 6.44
N ILE A 65 -9.73 -9.78 5.24
CA ILE A 65 -8.35 -9.47 4.87
C ILE A 65 -8.10 -7.96 4.89
N LEU A 66 -9.02 -7.16 4.34
CA LEU A 66 -8.90 -5.71 4.31
C LEU A 66 -9.03 -5.05 5.70
N THR A 67 -9.64 -5.74 6.67
CA THR A 67 -9.73 -5.25 8.05
C THR A 67 -8.47 -5.57 8.84
N GLU A 68 -7.78 -6.66 8.47
CA GLU A 68 -6.55 -7.10 9.13
C GLU A 68 -5.32 -6.32 8.64
N ILE A 69 -5.25 -5.90 7.36
CA ILE A 69 -4.17 -5.07 6.77
C ILE A 69 -4.37 -3.58 7.07
#